data_AF-A0A6B1CJ75-F1
#
_entry.id   AF-A0A6B1CJ75-F1
#
_cell.length_a   1.000
_cell.length_b   1.000
_cell.length_c   1.000
_cell.angle_alpha   90.00
_cell.angle_beta   90.00
_cell.angle_gamma   90.00
#
_symmetry.space_group_name_H-M   'P 1'
#
loop_
_entity.id
_entity.type
_entity.pdbx_description
1 polymer ?
#
loop_
_entity_poly.entity_id
_entity_poly.type
_entity_poly.pdbx_seq_one_letter_code
_entity_poly.pdbx_strand_id
1 'polypeptide(L)'
;MPDNILFYAVFLSQILLISFYFPRKMLKRISYVFATYPPPQYPRLYPEPIEYYEKAQRNYRNLNVAVLLVGLSLLAVFIGDSCSGEWGMGNFVFPYFMIQFFPMMLLEIRSFKYYRLMRKADSRTTRKAELQPRRLFDFISPTMIGLALFVYFAFIALILYIRQFDFPWFGGYWNIVGVTAGNVFFAAIVAWNMYGKKRDPYQAYEDRKRQIELVVQQMVFMSIAATTFMAIEVVLASLELRDLQPTVMSLYFQLIAVICLRTLRIDNINFAVYKGDPSEEKTEIQNDVASAHNLAGVGLWVGLGLGLLFGVFILVEGGTVKGFVMGVGIGTVLGMVVGSLLESRRSTSPTV
;
A
#
# COMPACT_ATOMS: atom_id res chain seq x y z
N MET A 1 7.59 -25.07 25.74
CA MET A 1 7.60 -25.51 24.31
C MET A 1 6.20 -25.53 23.68
N PRO A 2 5.12 -26.05 24.30
CA PRO A 2 3.75 -25.90 23.76
C PRO A 2 3.15 -24.50 23.96
N ASP A 3 3.81 -23.63 24.71
CA ASP A 3 3.22 -22.37 25.20
C ASP A 3 2.98 -21.34 24.07
N ASN A 4 3.61 -21.52 22.91
CA ASN A 4 3.50 -20.63 21.74
C ASN A 4 2.78 -21.25 20.54
N ILE A 5 2.02 -22.34 20.72
CA ILE A 5 1.25 -22.98 19.63
C ILE A 5 0.34 -21.96 18.91
N LEU A 6 -0.27 -21.05 19.68
CA LEU A 6 -1.13 -20.01 19.12
C LEU A 6 -0.34 -19.09 18.18
N PHE A 7 0.84 -18.63 18.58
CA PHE A 7 1.70 -17.81 17.73
C PHE A 7 2.07 -18.55 16.44
N TYR A 8 2.51 -19.81 16.53
CA TYR A 8 2.91 -20.58 15.34
C TYR A 8 1.76 -20.76 14.35
N ALA A 9 0.55 -21.06 14.85
CA ALA A 9 -0.64 -21.19 14.02
C ALA A 9 -0.99 -19.87 13.32
N VAL A 10 -0.98 -18.76 14.06
CA VAL A 10 -1.28 -17.42 13.54
C VAL A 10 -0.21 -16.95 12.55
N PHE A 11 1.07 -17.16 12.85
CA PHE A 11 2.18 -16.77 11.98
C PHE A 11 2.22 -17.62 10.70
N LEU A 12 1.94 -18.93 10.79
CA LEU A 12 1.73 -19.76 9.60
C LEU A 12 0.56 -19.26 8.75
N SER A 13 -0.56 -18.90 9.39
CA SER A 13 -1.70 -18.28 8.69
C SER A 13 -1.28 -16.97 8.00
N GLN A 14 -0.49 -16.12 8.64
CA GLN A 14 0.08 -14.91 8.01
C GLN A 14 0.94 -15.25 6.78
N ILE A 15 1.85 -16.22 6.90
CA ILE A 15 2.71 -16.67 5.79
C ILE A 15 1.85 -17.14 4.62
N LEU A 16 0.89 -18.03 4.87
CA LEU A 16 0.02 -18.58 3.84
C LEU A 16 -0.90 -17.52 3.21
N LEU A 17 -1.45 -16.62 4.02
CA LEU A 17 -2.34 -15.57 3.52
C LEU A 17 -1.59 -14.57 2.63
N ILE A 18 -0.46 -14.03 3.12
CA ILE A 18 0.20 -12.88 2.51
C ILE A 18 1.21 -13.31 1.45
N SER A 19 1.96 -14.38 1.66
CA SER A 19 3.01 -14.81 0.72
C SER A 19 2.53 -15.84 -0.30
N PHE A 20 1.39 -16.50 -0.07
CA PHE A 20 0.88 -17.53 -0.96
C PHE A 20 -0.50 -17.20 -1.56
N TYR A 21 -1.52 -16.94 -0.74
CA TYR A 21 -2.87 -16.67 -1.24
C TYR A 21 -2.96 -15.31 -1.96
N PHE A 22 -2.47 -14.24 -1.32
CA PHE A 22 -2.51 -12.89 -1.86
C PHE A 22 -1.85 -12.80 -3.24
N PRO A 23 -0.59 -13.26 -3.44
CA PRO A 23 0.10 -13.07 -4.71
C PRO A 23 -0.51 -13.91 -5.82
N ARG A 24 -1.00 -15.13 -5.50
CA ARG A 24 -1.73 -15.97 -6.46
C ARG A 24 -3.01 -15.29 -6.93
N LYS A 25 -3.75 -14.65 -6.02
CA LYS A 25 -4.99 -13.93 -6.38
C LYS A 25 -4.68 -12.75 -7.29
N MET A 26 -3.58 -12.03 -7.04
CA MET A 26 -3.12 -10.95 -7.91
C MET A 26 -2.66 -11.48 -9.28
N LEU A 27 -1.83 -12.53 -9.33
CA LEU A 27 -1.40 -13.16 -10.58
C LEU A 27 -2.57 -13.63 -11.45
N LYS A 28 -3.58 -14.28 -10.85
CA LYS A 28 -4.80 -14.69 -11.57
C LYS A 28 -5.52 -13.50 -12.19
N ARG A 29 -5.57 -12.36 -11.50
CA ARG A 29 -6.20 -11.13 -11.98
C ARG A 29 -5.43 -10.50 -13.13
N ILE A 30 -4.10 -10.43 -13.03
CA ILE A 30 -3.24 -9.96 -14.14
C ILE A 30 -3.46 -10.83 -15.38
N SER A 31 -3.41 -12.15 -15.22
CA SER A 31 -3.64 -13.09 -16.32
C SER A 31 -5.04 -12.98 -16.92
N TYR A 32 -6.06 -12.74 -16.10
CA TYR A 32 -7.42 -12.49 -16.59
C TYR A 32 -7.49 -11.26 -17.49
N VAL A 33 -6.84 -10.16 -17.10
CA VAL A 33 -6.80 -8.93 -17.91
C VAL A 33 -6.10 -9.19 -19.24
N PHE A 34 -4.96 -9.88 -19.26
CA PHE A 34 -4.25 -10.20 -20.51
C PHE A 34 -5.06 -11.10 -21.44
N ALA A 35 -5.76 -12.09 -20.89
CA ALA A 35 -6.58 -13.01 -21.68
C ALA A 35 -7.84 -12.34 -22.24
N THR A 36 -8.45 -11.40 -21.50
CA THR A 36 -9.74 -10.78 -21.85
C THR A 36 -9.56 -9.50 -22.69
N TYR A 37 -8.47 -8.77 -22.47
CA TYR A 37 -8.21 -7.48 -23.10
C TYR A 37 -6.83 -7.50 -23.79
N PRO A 38 -6.64 -8.25 -24.88
CA PRO A 38 -5.33 -8.43 -25.48
C PRO A 38 -4.83 -7.16 -26.19
N PRO A 39 -3.49 -6.98 -26.35
CA PRO A 39 -2.91 -5.77 -26.94
C PRO A 39 -3.48 -5.34 -28.30
N PRO A 40 -3.74 -6.24 -29.27
CA PRO A 40 -4.30 -5.83 -30.57
C PRO A 40 -5.66 -5.15 -30.48
N GLN A 41 -6.46 -5.48 -29.46
CA GLN A 41 -7.80 -4.89 -29.28
C GLN A 41 -7.79 -3.68 -28.32
N TYR A 42 -6.79 -3.61 -27.44
CA TYR A 42 -6.68 -2.60 -26.38
C TYR A 42 -5.27 -1.98 -26.33
N PRO A 43 -4.76 -1.40 -27.43
CA PRO A 43 -3.37 -0.94 -27.52
C PRO A 43 -3.03 0.13 -26.47
N ARG A 44 -3.99 0.99 -26.11
CA ARG A 44 -3.78 2.05 -25.10
C ARG A 44 -3.60 1.52 -23.68
N LEU A 45 -3.97 0.26 -23.42
CA LEU A 45 -3.72 -0.43 -22.16
C LEU A 45 -2.29 -0.97 -22.08
N TYR A 46 -1.55 -1.03 -23.19
CA TYR A 46 -0.23 -1.63 -23.27
C TYR A 46 0.76 -0.68 -23.96
N PRO A 47 1.28 0.35 -23.27
CA PRO A 47 2.31 1.23 -23.82
C PRO A 47 3.67 0.56 -24.12
N GLU A 48 3.81 -0.75 -23.83
CA GLU A 48 5.01 -1.56 -24.01
C GLU A 48 4.59 -2.91 -24.62
N PRO A 49 5.51 -3.71 -25.17
CA PRO A 49 5.16 -5.00 -25.76
C PRO A 49 4.78 -6.06 -24.70
N ILE A 50 4.05 -7.10 -25.08
CA ILE A 50 3.44 -8.05 -24.11
C ILE A 50 4.47 -8.80 -23.26
N GLU A 51 5.64 -9.10 -23.82
CA GLU A 51 6.73 -9.85 -23.20
C GLU A 51 7.28 -9.12 -21.97
N TYR A 52 7.24 -7.80 -21.99
CA TYR A 52 7.62 -6.94 -20.87
C TYR A 52 6.74 -7.19 -19.66
N TYR A 53 5.44 -7.33 -19.90
CA TYR A 53 4.44 -7.57 -18.88
C TYR A 53 4.53 -8.99 -18.29
N GLU A 54 4.72 -9.98 -19.15
CA GLU A 54 4.95 -11.36 -18.73
C GLU A 54 6.21 -11.51 -17.87
N LYS A 55 7.30 -10.82 -18.24
CA LYS A 55 8.54 -10.82 -17.45
C LYS A 55 8.31 -10.25 -16.06
N ALA A 56 7.57 -9.14 -15.94
CA ALA A 56 7.23 -8.58 -14.64
C ALA A 56 6.34 -9.52 -13.80
N GLN A 57 5.38 -10.20 -14.44
CA GLN A 57 4.55 -11.21 -13.78
C GLN A 57 5.39 -12.39 -13.26
N ARG A 58 6.33 -12.91 -14.07
CA ARG A 58 7.28 -13.96 -13.66
C ARG A 58 8.14 -13.51 -12.48
N ASN A 59 8.69 -12.30 -12.53
CA ASN A 59 9.50 -11.75 -11.44
C ASN A 59 8.70 -11.60 -10.14
N TYR A 60 7.47 -11.08 -10.22
CA TYR A 60 6.59 -10.98 -9.05
C TYR A 60 6.29 -12.35 -8.45
N ARG A 61 6.00 -13.36 -9.28
CA ARG A 61 5.80 -14.74 -8.81
C ARG A 61 7.04 -15.29 -8.10
N ASN A 62 8.21 -15.16 -8.70
CA ASN A 62 9.45 -15.69 -8.16
C ASN A 62 9.83 -15.01 -6.83
N LEU A 63 9.68 -13.68 -6.73
CA LEU A 63 9.89 -12.95 -5.48
C LEU A 63 8.96 -13.43 -4.37
N ASN A 64 7.66 -13.61 -4.64
CA ASN A 64 6.72 -14.09 -3.64
C ASN A 64 6.99 -15.54 -3.21
N VAL A 65 7.45 -16.41 -4.12
CA VAL A 65 7.90 -17.75 -3.77
C VAL A 65 9.13 -17.70 -2.85
N ALA A 66 10.11 -16.84 -3.15
CA ALA A 66 11.27 -16.67 -2.28
C ALA A 66 10.88 -16.18 -0.88
N VAL A 67 10.00 -15.18 -0.79
CA VAL A 67 9.45 -14.66 0.48
C VAL A 67 8.69 -15.74 1.26
N LEU A 68 7.92 -16.59 0.58
CA LEU A 68 7.22 -17.72 1.19
C LEU A 68 8.22 -18.70 1.82
N LEU A 69 9.26 -19.08 1.08
CA LEU A 69 10.31 -19.98 1.58
C LEU A 69 11.04 -19.39 2.79
N VAL A 70 11.38 -18.09 2.75
CA VAL A 70 11.97 -17.40 3.91
C VAL A 70 11.04 -17.47 5.13
N GLY A 71 9.73 -17.27 4.96
CA GLY A 71 8.77 -17.38 6.06
C GLY A 71 8.67 -18.77 6.66
N LEU A 72 8.62 -19.81 5.80
CA LEU A 72 8.58 -21.20 6.26
C LEU A 72 9.87 -21.59 6.98
N SER A 73 11.03 -21.12 6.50
CA SER A 73 12.31 -21.30 7.18
C SER A 73 12.33 -20.60 8.54
N LEU A 74 11.84 -19.36 8.65
CA LEU A 74 11.72 -18.65 9.92
C LEU A 74 10.81 -19.39 10.91
N LEU A 75 9.66 -19.88 10.45
CA LEU A 75 8.77 -20.69 11.28
C LEU A 75 9.45 -21.98 11.78
N ALA A 76 10.19 -22.67 10.91
CA ALA A 76 10.94 -23.87 11.30
C ALA A 76 12.00 -23.56 12.36
N VAL A 77 12.70 -22.42 12.24
CA VAL A 77 13.65 -21.94 13.26
C VAL A 77 12.94 -21.68 14.58
N PHE A 78 11.79 -20.99 14.59
CA PHE A 78 11.04 -20.71 15.83
C PHE A 78 10.47 -21.96 16.51
N ILE A 79 10.26 -23.05 15.76
CA ILE A 79 9.83 -24.34 16.31
C ILE A 79 11.03 -25.11 16.88
N GLY A 80 12.17 -25.10 16.18
CA GLY A 80 13.37 -25.85 16.56
C GLY A 80 14.19 -25.19 17.65
N ASP A 81 14.22 -23.86 17.70
CA ASP A 81 14.87 -23.08 18.73
C ASP A 81 13.80 -22.30 19.51
N SER A 82 13.80 -22.47 20.82
CA SER A 82 12.98 -21.64 21.71
C SER A 82 13.70 -20.30 21.81
N CYS A 83 13.61 -19.45 20.77
CA CYS A 83 14.24 -18.12 20.71
C CYS A 83 13.80 -17.27 21.91
N SER A 84 14.46 -17.46 23.05
CA SER A 84 14.23 -16.79 24.32
C SER A 84 15.31 -15.73 24.51
N GLY A 85 14.91 -14.49 24.82
CA GLY A 85 15.83 -13.37 25.02
C GLY A 85 15.63 -12.24 24.00
N GLU A 86 16.67 -11.45 23.75
CA GLU A 86 16.63 -10.25 22.89
C GLU A 86 16.28 -10.56 21.41
N TRP A 87 16.44 -11.81 20.97
CA TRP A 87 16.03 -12.29 19.65
C TRP A 87 14.62 -12.90 19.65
N GLY A 88 13.77 -12.48 20.60
CA GLY A 88 12.41 -12.96 20.75
C GLY A 88 11.60 -12.85 19.45
N MET A 89 10.62 -13.75 19.29
CA MET A 89 9.82 -13.92 18.07
C MET A 89 9.25 -12.60 17.51
N GLY A 90 8.88 -11.67 18.40
CA GLY A 90 8.34 -10.35 18.04
C GLY A 90 9.26 -9.51 17.14
N ASN A 91 10.57 -9.62 17.31
CA ASN A 91 11.54 -8.82 16.55
C ASN A 91 11.62 -9.21 15.07
N PHE A 92 11.12 -10.39 14.71
CA PHE A 92 11.14 -10.89 13.33
C PHE A 92 9.81 -10.75 12.60
N VAL A 93 8.68 -10.69 13.31
CA VAL A 93 7.34 -10.61 12.68
C VAL A 93 7.21 -9.36 11.83
N PHE A 94 7.60 -8.19 12.36
CA PHE A 94 7.53 -6.93 11.61
C PHE A 94 8.49 -6.89 10.41
N PRO A 95 9.81 -7.16 10.54
CA PRO A 95 10.70 -7.17 9.39
C PRO A 95 10.30 -8.19 8.33
N TYR A 96 9.83 -9.37 8.76
CA TYR A 96 9.32 -10.36 7.82
C TYR A 96 8.10 -9.83 7.06
N PHE A 97 7.14 -9.20 7.73
CA PHE A 97 6.00 -8.59 7.06
C PHE A 97 6.41 -7.49 6.05
N MET A 98 7.44 -6.69 6.35
CA MET A 98 8.00 -5.75 5.37
C MET A 98 8.55 -6.47 4.12
N ILE A 99 9.27 -7.57 4.32
CA ILE A 99 9.74 -8.43 3.23
C ILE A 99 8.56 -9.03 2.46
N GLN A 100 7.48 -9.41 3.14
CA GLN A 100 6.25 -9.91 2.49
C GLN A 100 5.57 -8.85 1.62
N PHE A 101 5.59 -7.58 2.03
CA PHE A 101 5.02 -6.48 1.29
C PHE A 101 5.91 -5.97 0.15
N PHE A 102 7.21 -6.26 0.19
CA PHE A 102 8.19 -5.75 -0.76
C PHE A 102 7.86 -6.05 -2.24
N PRO A 103 7.45 -7.27 -2.66
CA PRO A 103 7.06 -7.53 -4.04
C PRO A 103 5.91 -6.65 -4.52
N MET A 104 4.95 -6.33 -3.63
CA MET A 104 3.83 -5.43 -3.95
C MET A 104 4.30 -3.98 -4.08
N MET A 105 5.19 -3.53 -3.20
CA MET A 105 5.78 -2.19 -3.28
C MET A 105 6.55 -2.01 -4.60
N LEU A 106 7.31 -3.01 -5.06
CA LEU A 106 8.00 -2.97 -6.35
C LEU A 106 7.04 -2.86 -7.53
N LEU A 107 5.89 -3.55 -7.49
CA LEU A 107 4.86 -3.39 -8.52
C LEU A 107 4.31 -1.96 -8.53
N GLU A 108 4.06 -1.38 -7.35
CA GLU A 108 3.53 -0.02 -7.27
C GLU A 108 4.53 1.03 -7.75
N ILE A 109 5.81 0.95 -7.34
CA ILE A 109 6.83 1.89 -7.82
C ILE A 109 6.93 1.85 -9.35
N ARG A 110 6.83 0.65 -9.95
CA ARG A 110 6.82 0.48 -11.40
C ARG A 110 5.54 1.01 -12.06
N SER A 111 4.41 1.02 -11.36
CA SER A 111 3.14 1.57 -11.85
C SER A 111 3.27 3.06 -12.18
N PHE A 112 4.07 3.83 -11.43
CA PHE A 112 4.34 5.24 -11.74
C PHE A 112 5.06 5.43 -13.07
N LYS A 113 6.06 4.61 -13.37
CA LYS A 113 6.74 4.64 -14.68
C LYS A 113 5.75 4.30 -15.79
N TYR A 114 4.92 3.30 -15.57
CA TYR A 114 3.87 2.88 -16.50
C TYR A 114 2.87 4.03 -16.79
N TYR A 115 2.33 4.70 -15.78
CA TYR A 115 1.45 5.87 -16.00
C TYR A 115 2.16 7.01 -16.73
N ARG A 116 3.47 7.18 -16.53
CA ARG A 116 4.26 8.14 -17.30
C ARG A 116 4.34 7.77 -18.77
N LEU A 117 4.49 6.48 -19.11
CA LEU A 117 4.49 6.01 -20.50
C LEU A 117 3.12 6.18 -21.15
N MET A 118 2.04 5.82 -20.47
CA MET A 118 0.68 6.05 -20.98
C MET A 118 0.42 7.52 -21.32
N ARG A 119 0.90 8.45 -20.49
CA ARG A 119 0.79 9.91 -20.77
C ARG A 119 1.64 10.38 -21.95
N LYS A 120 2.75 9.71 -22.23
CA LYS A 120 3.57 10.00 -23.42
C LYS A 120 2.93 9.46 -24.70
N ALA A 121 2.25 8.31 -24.59
CA ALA A 121 1.51 7.71 -25.68
C ALA A 121 0.16 8.39 -25.95
N ASP A 122 -0.34 9.23 -25.03
CA ASP A 122 -1.59 9.97 -25.22
C ASP A 122 -1.40 11.12 -26.23
N SER A 123 -1.95 10.92 -27.43
CA SER A 123 -1.93 11.88 -28.53
C SER A 123 -3.01 12.97 -28.42
N ARG A 124 -3.93 12.87 -27.45
CA ARG A 124 -5.06 13.79 -27.33
C ARG A 124 -4.61 15.17 -26.84
N THR A 125 -4.93 16.19 -27.62
CA THR A 125 -4.61 17.60 -27.32
C THR A 125 -5.70 18.28 -26.48
N THR A 126 -6.93 17.76 -26.50
CA THR A 126 -8.09 18.34 -25.80
C THR A 126 -8.34 17.66 -24.45
N ARG A 127 -8.13 18.42 -23.38
CA ARG A 127 -8.41 17.97 -22.01
C ARG A 127 -9.91 18.09 -21.72
N LYS A 128 -10.62 16.97 -21.68
CA LYS A 128 -11.99 16.92 -21.16
C LYS A 128 -11.94 17.00 -19.63
N ALA A 129 -12.52 18.05 -19.06
CA ALA A 129 -12.66 18.23 -17.63
C ALA A 129 -14.14 18.12 -17.25
N GLU A 130 -14.46 17.11 -16.43
CA GLU A 130 -15.77 16.99 -15.83
C GLU A 130 -15.77 17.75 -14.50
N LEU A 131 -16.56 18.82 -14.42
CA LEU A 131 -16.59 19.78 -13.32
C LEU A 131 -17.61 19.35 -12.27
N GLN A 132 -17.39 18.20 -11.63
CA GLN A 132 -18.11 17.87 -10.40
C GLN A 132 -17.20 18.10 -9.19
N PRO A 133 -17.60 18.95 -8.23
CA PRO A 133 -16.85 19.14 -7.00
C PRO A 133 -16.85 17.84 -6.20
N ARG A 134 -15.69 17.51 -5.61
CA ARG A 134 -15.49 16.28 -4.85
C ARG A 134 -15.49 16.60 -3.36
N ARG A 135 -16.47 16.08 -2.63
CA ARG A 135 -16.56 16.23 -1.18
C ARG A 135 -16.19 14.91 -0.52
N LEU A 136 -15.62 14.96 0.68
CA LEU A 136 -15.19 13.76 1.41
C LEU A 136 -16.36 12.80 1.65
N PHE A 137 -17.52 13.34 2.02
CA PHE A 137 -18.72 12.56 2.33
C PHE A 137 -19.43 11.98 1.10
N ASP A 138 -18.98 12.31 -0.11
CA ASP A 138 -19.41 11.62 -1.32
C ASP A 138 -18.78 10.21 -1.43
N PHE A 139 -17.69 9.97 -0.68
CA PHE A 139 -16.87 8.75 -0.75
C PHE A 139 -16.95 7.90 0.52
N ILE A 140 -17.31 8.49 1.65
CA ILE A 140 -17.39 7.77 2.93
C ILE A 140 -18.50 8.33 3.81
N SER A 141 -19.18 7.46 4.55
CA SER A 141 -20.23 7.89 5.46
C SER A 141 -19.66 8.74 6.61
N PRO A 142 -20.37 9.80 7.05
CA PRO A 142 -19.98 10.57 8.23
C PRO A 142 -19.83 9.71 9.49
N THR A 143 -20.59 8.62 9.59
CA THR A 143 -20.54 7.67 10.71
C THR A 143 -19.18 6.98 10.82
N MET A 144 -18.54 6.63 9.71
CA MET A 144 -17.21 6.00 9.72
C MET A 144 -16.12 6.97 10.17
N ILE A 145 -16.23 8.25 9.78
CA ILE A 145 -15.34 9.31 10.28
C ILE A 145 -15.56 9.53 11.77
N GLY A 146 -16.82 9.59 12.22
CA GLY A 146 -17.16 9.68 13.65
C GLY A 146 -16.59 8.53 14.46
N LEU A 147 -16.65 7.30 13.94
CA LEU A 147 -16.03 6.13 14.57
C LEU A 147 -14.50 6.25 14.66
N ALA A 148 -13.83 6.69 13.59
CA ALA A 148 -12.38 6.90 13.61
C ALA A 148 -11.95 7.94 14.65
N LEU A 149 -12.68 9.05 14.76
CA LEU A 149 -12.45 10.07 15.79
C LEU A 149 -12.69 9.51 17.19
N PHE A 150 -13.78 8.77 17.39
CA PHE A 150 -14.10 8.12 18.66
C PHE A 150 -12.98 7.17 19.12
N VAL A 151 -12.52 6.28 18.24
CA VAL A 151 -11.42 5.34 18.53
C VAL A 151 -10.13 6.09 18.87
N TYR A 152 -9.83 7.19 18.17
CA TYR A 152 -8.66 8.02 18.45
C TYR A 152 -8.74 8.73 19.80
N PHE A 153 -9.89 9.31 20.17
CA PHE A 153 -10.07 9.92 21.49
C PHE A 153 -10.05 8.88 22.62
N ALA A 154 -10.62 7.69 22.40
CA ALA A 154 -10.51 6.58 23.34
C ALA A 154 -9.05 6.15 23.55
N PHE A 155 -8.24 6.12 22.49
CA PHE A 155 -6.81 5.86 22.58
C PHE A 155 -6.08 6.95 23.38
N ILE A 156 -6.37 8.24 23.17
CA ILE A 156 -5.79 9.33 23.98
C ILE A 156 -6.14 9.13 25.46
N ALA A 157 -7.41 8.86 25.77
CA ALA A 157 -7.85 8.62 27.15
C ALA A 157 -7.12 7.43 27.79
N LEU A 158 -6.93 6.34 27.04
CA LEU A 158 -6.14 5.18 27.48
C LEU A 158 -4.70 5.57 27.79
N ILE A 159 -4.03 6.33 26.93
CA ILE A 159 -2.64 6.77 27.16
C ILE A 159 -2.53 7.65 28.41
N LEU A 160 -3.49 8.57 28.62
CA LEU A 160 -3.54 9.41 29.81
C LEU A 160 -3.75 8.60 31.10
N TYR A 161 -4.55 7.53 31.03
CA TYR A 161 -4.76 6.61 32.14
C TYR A 161 -3.50 5.80 32.45
N ILE A 162 -2.90 5.13 31.46
CA ILE A 162 -1.71 4.28 31.64
C ILE A 162 -0.51 5.07 32.15
N ARG A 163 -0.40 6.35 31.78
CA ARG A 163 0.66 7.24 32.28
C ARG A 163 0.74 7.32 33.81
N GLN A 164 -0.37 7.12 34.52
CA GLN A 164 -0.41 7.25 35.98
C GLN A 164 0.37 6.17 36.74
N PHE A 165 0.79 5.10 36.05
CA PHE A 165 1.41 3.92 36.63
C PHE A 165 2.95 3.86 36.47
N ASP A 166 3.60 4.93 35.99
CA ASP A 166 5.07 5.08 35.87
C ASP A 166 5.80 3.86 35.26
N PHE A 167 5.23 3.27 34.21
CA PHE A 167 5.85 2.16 33.49
C PHE A 167 7.16 2.60 32.76
N PRO A 168 8.32 1.97 33.01
CA PRO A 168 9.60 2.38 32.41
C PRO A 168 9.66 2.30 30.88
N TRP A 169 8.88 1.38 30.30
CA TRP A 169 8.78 1.16 28.86
C TRP A 169 7.82 2.14 28.17
N PHE A 170 6.99 2.83 28.91
CA PHE A 170 5.88 3.57 28.33
C PHE A 170 6.36 4.89 27.73
N GLY A 171 6.22 5.03 26.41
CA GLY A 171 6.59 6.25 25.67
C GLY A 171 5.76 7.50 26.01
N GLY A 172 4.75 7.39 26.89
CA GLY A 172 3.93 8.53 27.32
C GLY A 172 3.25 9.22 26.15
N TYR A 173 3.43 10.55 26.06
CA TYR A 173 2.85 11.36 24.99
C TYR A 173 3.40 11.04 23.59
N TRP A 174 4.57 10.39 23.47
CA TRP A 174 5.09 9.99 22.16
C TRP A 174 4.20 8.98 21.45
N ASN A 175 3.46 8.14 22.19
CA ASN A 175 2.48 7.24 21.60
C ASN A 175 1.35 8.02 20.89
N ILE A 176 0.89 9.12 21.48
CA ILE A 176 -0.12 10.00 20.87
C ILE A 176 0.46 10.66 19.62
N VAL A 177 1.67 11.20 19.70
CA VAL A 177 2.33 11.85 18.56
C VAL A 177 2.49 10.86 17.40
N GLY A 178 2.94 9.64 17.67
CA GLY A 178 3.10 8.58 16.66
C GLY A 178 1.79 8.23 15.95
N VAL A 179 0.72 7.97 16.71
CA VAL A 179 -0.60 7.66 16.13
C VAL A 179 -1.20 8.87 15.40
N THR A 180 -1.01 10.08 15.93
CA THR A 180 -1.42 11.33 15.24
C THR A 180 -0.74 11.44 13.88
N ALA A 181 0.58 11.24 13.85
CA ALA A 181 1.36 11.33 12.62
C ALA A 181 0.90 10.30 11.58
N GLY A 182 0.63 9.05 12.01
CA GLY A 182 0.06 8.02 11.14
C GLY A 182 -1.30 8.42 10.57
N ASN A 183 -2.20 8.97 11.39
CA ASN A 183 -3.53 9.41 10.95
C ASN A 183 -3.47 10.62 10.00
N VAL A 184 -2.61 11.60 10.28
CA VAL A 184 -2.35 12.74 9.38
C VAL A 184 -1.80 12.25 8.05
N PHE A 185 -0.91 11.26 8.08
CA PHE A 185 -0.37 10.65 6.89
C PHE A 185 -1.46 9.95 6.04
N PHE A 186 -2.36 9.20 6.65
CA PHE A 186 -3.52 8.62 5.94
C PHE A 186 -4.44 9.71 5.36
N ALA A 187 -4.68 10.80 6.09
CA ALA A 187 -5.45 11.94 5.59
C ALA A 187 -4.77 12.63 4.39
N ALA A 188 -3.44 12.73 4.40
CA ALA A 188 -2.68 13.26 3.27
C ALA A 188 -2.81 12.39 2.01
N ILE A 189 -2.82 11.06 2.16
CA ILE A 189 -3.09 10.12 1.04
C ILE A 189 -4.50 10.36 0.48
N VAL A 190 -5.50 10.52 1.35
CA VAL A 190 -6.88 10.83 0.93
C VAL A 190 -6.94 12.13 0.13
N ALA A 191 -6.37 13.22 0.68
CA ALA A 191 -6.33 14.51 0.02
C ALA A 191 -5.62 14.44 -1.34
N TRP A 192 -4.48 13.73 -1.41
CA TRP A 192 -3.74 13.52 -2.64
C TRP A 192 -4.57 12.80 -3.71
N ASN A 193 -5.33 11.75 -3.33
CA ASN A 193 -6.15 11.01 -4.30
C ASN A 193 -7.38 11.80 -4.75
N MET A 194 -8.01 12.55 -3.83
CA MET A 194 -9.19 13.36 -4.13
C MET A 194 -8.87 14.54 -5.04
N TYR A 195 -7.80 15.29 -4.74
CA TYR A 195 -7.46 16.55 -5.39
C TYR A 195 -6.29 16.46 -6.39
N GLY A 196 -5.57 15.34 -6.40
CA GLY A 196 -4.42 15.15 -7.29
C GLY A 196 -4.78 15.04 -8.77
N LYS A 197 -3.75 15.18 -9.62
CA LYS A 197 -3.87 14.98 -11.08
C LYS A 197 -4.22 13.51 -11.38
N LYS A 198 -5.04 13.30 -12.42
CA LYS A 198 -5.33 11.96 -12.97
C LYS A 198 -4.03 11.31 -13.44
N ARG A 199 -3.77 10.06 -13.02
CA ARG A 199 -2.50 9.37 -13.33
C ARG A 199 -2.55 8.71 -14.69
N ASP A 200 -3.58 7.91 -14.92
CA ASP A 200 -3.87 7.34 -16.22
C ASP A 200 -4.65 8.35 -17.08
N PRO A 201 -4.16 8.73 -18.26
CA PRO A 201 -4.89 9.63 -19.14
C PRO A 201 -6.23 9.05 -19.64
N TYR A 202 -6.39 7.74 -19.76
CA TYR A 202 -7.55 7.12 -20.42
C TYR A 202 -8.69 6.74 -19.46
N GLN A 203 -8.40 6.45 -18.18
CA GLN A 203 -9.38 6.04 -17.15
C GLN A 203 -10.74 6.78 -17.23
N ALA A 204 -11.86 6.06 -17.19
CA ALA A 204 -13.17 6.71 -17.15
C ALA A 204 -13.36 7.54 -15.87
N TYR A 205 -14.22 8.56 -15.92
CA TYR A 205 -14.51 9.39 -14.74
C TYR A 205 -15.08 8.56 -13.58
N GLU A 206 -16.05 7.69 -13.88
CA GLU A 206 -16.67 6.79 -12.89
C GLU A 206 -15.67 5.83 -12.25
N ASP A 207 -14.75 5.26 -13.05
CA ASP A 207 -13.68 4.40 -12.54
C ASP A 207 -12.77 5.16 -11.57
N ARG A 208 -12.45 6.42 -11.89
CA ARG A 208 -11.67 7.29 -11.01
C ARG A 208 -12.43 7.61 -9.72
N LYS A 209 -13.73 7.88 -9.80
CA LYS A 209 -14.58 8.17 -8.63
C LYS A 209 -14.63 6.97 -7.70
N ARG A 210 -14.89 5.77 -8.22
CA ARG A 210 -14.87 4.52 -7.45
C ARG A 210 -13.48 4.22 -6.87
N GLN A 211 -12.39 4.49 -7.60
CA GLN A 211 -11.04 4.33 -7.07
C GLN A 211 -10.80 5.24 -5.86
N ILE A 212 -11.21 6.51 -5.95
CA ILE A 212 -11.10 7.45 -4.83
C ILE A 212 -11.92 6.94 -3.65
N GLU A 213 -13.17 6.51 -3.88
CA GLU A 213 -14.04 5.92 -2.87
C GLU A 213 -13.35 4.81 -2.08
N LEU A 214 -12.80 3.82 -2.81
CA LEU A 214 -12.10 2.68 -2.20
C LEU A 214 -10.87 3.12 -1.39
N VAL A 215 -10.11 4.11 -1.89
CA VAL A 215 -8.93 4.64 -1.16
C VAL A 215 -9.37 5.36 0.10
N VAL A 216 -10.41 6.21 0.06
CA VAL A 216 -10.91 6.92 1.24
C VAL A 216 -11.39 5.94 2.30
N GLN A 217 -12.23 4.97 1.92
CA GLN A 217 -12.72 3.93 2.83
C GLN A 217 -11.56 3.11 3.42
N GLN A 218 -10.57 2.75 2.60
CA GLN A 218 -9.41 2.00 3.06
C GLN A 218 -8.57 2.81 4.06
N MET A 219 -8.27 4.09 3.79
CA MET A 219 -7.44 4.91 4.68
C MET A 219 -8.11 5.13 6.04
N VAL A 220 -9.44 5.33 6.06
CA VAL A 220 -10.18 5.47 7.33
C VAL A 220 -10.22 4.15 8.10
N PHE A 221 -10.41 3.01 7.41
CA PHE A 221 -10.32 1.70 8.07
C PHE A 221 -8.92 1.46 8.65
N MET A 222 -7.87 1.78 7.88
CA MET A 222 -6.49 1.64 8.33
C MET A 222 -6.17 2.53 9.54
N SER A 223 -6.72 3.75 9.58
CA SER A 223 -6.63 4.66 10.74
C SER A 223 -7.23 4.03 12.00
N ILE A 224 -8.43 3.47 11.90
CA ILE A 224 -9.10 2.75 13.00
C ILE A 224 -8.24 1.56 13.43
N ALA A 225 -7.88 0.68 12.48
CA ALA A 225 -7.16 -0.55 12.77
C ALA A 225 -5.79 -0.29 13.40
N ALA A 226 -5.02 0.69 12.90
CA ALA A 226 -3.71 1.05 13.44
C ALA A 226 -3.83 1.62 14.86
N THR A 227 -4.81 2.50 15.10
CA THR A 227 -5.06 3.08 16.43
C THR A 227 -5.48 2.00 17.43
N THR A 228 -6.38 1.09 17.04
CA THR A 228 -6.81 -0.03 17.88
C THR A 228 -5.66 -1.01 18.15
N PHE A 229 -4.85 -1.33 17.14
CA PHE A 229 -3.67 -2.17 17.32
C PHE A 229 -2.71 -1.56 18.35
N MET A 230 -2.38 -0.27 18.23
CA MET A 230 -1.53 0.42 19.21
C MET A 230 -2.14 0.44 20.61
N ALA A 231 -3.46 0.57 20.74
CA ALA A 231 -4.14 0.47 22.04
C ALA A 231 -3.97 -0.93 22.66
N ILE A 232 -4.16 -1.99 21.87
CA ILE A 232 -3.99 -3.38 22.33
C ILE A 232 -2.55 -3.64 22.75
N GLU A 233 -1.57 -3.17 21.98
CA GLU A 233 -0.14 -3.31 22.33
C GLU A 233 0.20 -2.69 23.69
N VAL A 234 -0.31 -1.49 23.96
CA VAL A 234 -0.13 -0.82 25.27
C VAL A 234 -0.82 -1.62 26.38
N VAL A 235 -2.04 -2.11 26.16
CA VAL A 235 -2.78 -2.91 27.14
C VAL A 235 -2.05 -4.21 27.45
N LEU A 236 -1.60 -4.96 26.44
CA LEU A 236 -0.85 -6.20 26.63
C LEU A 236 0.43 -5.96 27.43
N ALA A 237 1.17 -4.90 27.10
CA ALA A 237 2.38 -4.54 27.83
C ALA A 237 2.09 -4.14 29.29
N SER A 238 0.95 -3.50 29.57
CA SER A 238 0.53 -3.13 30.94
C SER A 238 0.05 -4.31 31.79
N LEU A 239 -0.46 -5.37 31.16
CA LEU A 239 -0.92 -6.58 31.83
C LEU A 239 0.17 -7.67 31.91
N GLU A 240 1.41 -7.34 31.56
CA GLU A 240 2.54 -8.28 31.50
C GLU A 240 2.31 -9.44 30.50
N LEU A 241 1.43 -9.25 29.51
CA LEU A 241 1.10 -10.22 28.46
C LEU A 241 1.90 -9.98 27.17
N ARG A 242 3.18 -9.59 27.29
CA ARG A 242 4.04 -9.23 26.15
C ARG A 242 4.27 -10.39 25.17
N ASP A 243 4.21 -11.62 25.66
CA ASP A 243 4.37 -12.81 24.83
C ASP A 243 3.28 -12.95 23.75
N LEU A 244 2.14 -12.26 23.92
CA LEU A 244 1.06 -12.23 22.92
C LEU A 244 1.24 -11.17 21.84
N GLN A 245 2.14 -10.19 22.01
CA GLN A 245 2.36 -9.11 21.03
C GLN A 245 2.71 -9.63 19.62
N PRO A 246 3.63 -10.62 19.45
CA PRO A 246 3.94 -11.15 18.12
C PRO A 246 2.71 -11.78 17.44
N THR A 247 1.83 -12.40 18.23
CA THR A 247 0.58 -13.00 17.76
C THR A 247 -0.40 -11.92 17.31
N VAL A 248 -0.63 -10.89 18.14
CA VAL A 248 -1.53 -9.79 17.82
C VAL A 248 -1.03 -9.00 16.61
N MET A 249 0.27 -8.73 16.53
CA MET A 249 0.90 -8.10 15.37
C MET A 249 0.69 -8.92 14.09
N SER A 250 0.81 -10.24 14.18
CA SER A 250 0.56 -11.12 13.03
C SER A 250 -0.91 -11.11 12.59
N LEU A 251 -1.86 -11.04 13.52
CA LEU A 251 -3.28 -10.87 13.21
C LEU A 251 -3.56 -9.50 12.58
N TYR A 252 -2.95 -8.44 13.09
CA TYR A 252 -3.06 -7.10 12.53
C TYR A 252 -2.57 -7.04 11.08
N PHE A 253 -1.43 -7.67 10.76
CA PHE A 253 -0.94 -7.75 9.39
C PHE A 253 -1.83 -8.57 8.46
N GLN A 254 -2.42 -9.66 8.96
CA GLN A 254 -3.42 -10.41 8.21
C GLN A 254 -4.66 -9.56 7.92
N LEU A 255 -5.15 -8.81 8.90
CA LEU A 255 -6.26 -7.88 8.73
C LEU A 255 -5.96 -6.85 7.63
N ILE A 256 -4.77 -6.22 7.68
CA ILE A 256 -4.30 -5.30 6.62
C ILE A 256 -4.36 -6.01 5.27
N ALA A 257 -3.73 -7.18 5.14
CA ALA A 257 -3.71 -7.91 3.87
C ALA A 257 -5.11 -8.23 3.33
N VAL A 258 -6.07 -8.61 4.18
CA VAL A 258 -7.46 -8.86 3.77
C VAL A 258 -8.14 -7.60 3.23
N ILE A 259 -7.98 -6.46 3.90
CA ILE A 259 -8.54 -5.18 3.43
C ILE A 259 -7.98 -4.84 2.06
N CYS A 260 -6.67 -5.03 1.90
CA CYS A 260 -5.97 -4.77 0.65
C CYS A 260 -6.44 -5.69 -0.48
N LEU A 261 -6.78 -6.95 -0.18
CA LEU A 261 -7.37 -7.86 -1.17
C LEU A 261 -8.77 -7.43 -1.63
N ARG A 262 -9.55 -6.81 -0.73
CA ARG A 262 -10.90 -6.33 -1.04
C ARG A 262 -10.87 -5.14 -1.99
N THR A 263 -9.86 -4.26 -1.89
CA THR A 263 -9.74 -3.09 -2.78
C THR A 263 -9.28 -3.45 -4.19
N LEU A 264 -8.69 -4.62 -4.40
CA LEU A 264 -8.18 -5.07 -5.69
C LEU A 264 -9.27 -5.51 -6.72
N ARG A 265 -10.57 -5.25 -6.50
CA ARG A 265 -11.65 -5.72 -7.41
C ARG A 265 -11.54 -5.05 -8.78
N ILE A 266 -11.57 -5.86 -9.84
CA ILE A 266 -11.54 -5.43 -11.26
C ILE A 266 -12.96 -5.29 -11.82
N ASP A 267 -13.94 -5.81 -11.09
CA ASP A 267 -15.33 -5.81 -11.50
C ASP A 267 -15.80 -4.36 -11.75
N ASN A 268 -16.40 -4.13 -12.91
CA ASN A 268 -16.94 -2.84 -13.35
C ASN A 268 -15.92 -1.76 -13.74
N ILE A 269 -14.70 -2.14 -14.17
CA ILE A 269 -13.80 -1.19 -14.85
C ILE A 269 -14.21 -1.07 -16.32
N ASN A 270 -14.32 0.16 -16.82
CA ASN A 270 -14.62 0.39 -18.22
C ASN A 270 -13.36 0.27 -19.09
N PHE A 271 -13.08 -0.94 -19.57
CA PHE A 271 -11.94 -1.17 -20.47
C PHE A 271 -12.12 -0.60 -21.88
N ALA A 272 -13.32 -0.17 -22.28
CA ALA A 272 -13.56 0.34 -23.63
C ALA A 272 -12.76 1.62 -23.94
N VAL A 273 -12.40 2.40 -22.90
CA VAL A 273 -11.58 3.61 -23.04
C VAL A 273 -10.15 3.35 -23.53
N TYR A 274 -9.70 2.09 -23.51
CA TYR A 274 -8.37 1.69 -23.97
C TYR A 274 -8.34 1.08 -25.37
N LYS A 275 -9.49 0.99 -26.06
CA LYS A 275 -9.51 0.58 -27.46
C LYS A 275 -8.81 1.65 -28.31
N GLY A 276 -8.04 1.20 -29.30
CA GLY A 276 -7.43 2.09 -30.30
C GLY A 276 -8.52 2.75 -31.14
N ASP A 277 -8.24 3.94 -31.66
CA ASP A 277 -9.16 4.54 -32.63
C ASP A 277 -9.01 3.81 -33.97
N PRO A 278 -10.10 3.57 -34.73
CA PRO A 278 -10.03 2.89 -36.04
C PRO A 278 -9.10 3.58 -37.06
N SER A 279 -8.73 4.83 -36.81
CA SER A 279 -7.82 5.63 -37.65
C SER A 279 -6.33 5.46 -37.33
N GLU A 280 -5.97 4.85 -36.20
CA GLU A 280 -4.56 4.67 -35.77
C GLU A 280 -3.91 3.42 -36.42
N GLU A 281 -4.72 2.46 -36.88
CA GLU A 281 -4.30 1.19 -37.53
C GLU A 281 -3.49 1.40 -38.83
N LYS A 282 -3.57 2.59 -39.44
CA LYS A 282 -2.86 2.91 -40.70
C LYS A 282 -1.45 3.47 -40.53
N THR A 283 -1.07 3.90 -39.33
CA THR A 283 0.22 4.61 -39.09
C THR A 283 1.27 3.70 -38.44
N GLU A 284 0.85 2.58 -37.86
CA GLU A 284 1.69 1.72 -37.01
C GLU A 284 2.68 0.86 -37.82
N ILE A 285 2.36 0.53 -39.08
CA ILE A 285 3.26 -0.26 -39.97
C ILE A 285 4.58 0.46 -40.27
N GLN A 286 4.69 1.78 -40.03
CA GLN A 286 5.82 2.58 -40.51
C GLN A 286 6.87 2.95 -39.44
N ASN A 287 6.59 2.74 -38.13
CA ASN A 287 7.45 3.24 -37.04
C ASN A 287 8.15 2.15 -36.20
N ASP A 288 7.92 0.87 -36.48
CA ASP A 288 8.39 -0.27 -35.65
C ASP A 288 9.91 -0.54 -35.65
N VAL A 289 10.72 0.25 -36.35
CA VAL A 289 12.17 -0.04 -36.50
C VAL A 289 13.07 0.70 -35.50
N ALA A 290 12.56 1.67 -34.72
CA ALA A 290 13.44 2.55 -33.94
C ALA A 290 12.98 2.82 -32.50
N SER A 291 13.15 1.85 -31.58
CA SER A 291 13.62 2.12 -30.19
C SER A 291 13.57 0.89 -29.28
N ALA A 292 14.57 0.02 -29.41
CA ALA A 292 14.87 -0.97 -28.39
C ALA A 292 15.88 -0.38 -27.39
N HIS A 293 15.45 -0.03 -26.16
CA HIS A 293 16.30 -0.06 -24.96
C HIS A 293 15.51 0.10 -23.63
N ASN A 294 15.52 -0.98 -22.84
CA ASN A 294 15.55 -1.07 -21.35
C ASN A 294 14.42 -0.51 -20.43
N LEU A 295 13.78 -1.49 -19.73
CA LEU A 295 13.45 -1.61 -18.27
C LEU A 295 11.98 -1.53 -17.75
N ALA A 296 11.42 -2.75 -17.53
CA ALA A 296 10.41 -3.30 -16.60
C ALA A 296 9.10 -2.58 -16.14
N GLY A 297 7.94 -3.25 -16.29
CA GLY A 297 6.64 -2.79 -15.73
C GLY A 297 5.39 -3.60 -16.12
N VAL A 298 4.53 -3.90 -15.14
CA VAL A 298 3.07 -4.02 -15.33
C VAL A 298 2.47 -3.18 -14.23
N GLY A 299 1.76 -2.13 -14.60
CA GLY A 299 0.93 -1.37 -13.67
C GLY A 299 -0.45 -2.01 -13.64
N LEU A 300 -0.68 -2.94 -12.72
CA LEU A 300 -2.03 -3.29 -12.35
C LEU A 300 -2.41 -2.45 -11.13
N TRP A 301 -3.22 -1.43 -11.42
CA TRP A 301 -4.17 -0.73 -10.56
C TRP A 301 -4.31 -1.27 -9.14
N VAL A 302 -4.05 -0.39 -8.15
CA VAL A 302 -4.46 -0.38 -6.70
C VAL A 302 -3.31 -0.03 -5.74
N GLY A 303 -2.05 0.02 -6.16
CA GLY A 303 -0.94 0.18 -5.20
C GLY A 303 -0.80 1.57 -4.54
N LEU A 304 -1.61 2.56 -4.94
CA LEU A 304 -1.49 3.94 -4.50
C LEU A 304 -1.72 4.14 -3.00
N GLY A 305 -2.63 3.36 -2.40
CA GLY A 305 -2.75 3.28 -0.95
C GLY A 305 -1.61 2.47 -0.37
N LEU A 306 -1.36 1.29 -0.94
CA LEU A 306 -0.56 0.23 -0.34
C LEU A 306 0.93 0.51 -0.17
N GLY A 307 1.57 1.11 -1.17
CA GLY A 307 3.00 1.46 -1.08
C GLY A 307 3.26 2.63 -0.12
N LEU A 308 2.24 3.44 0.14
CA LEU A 308 2.34 4.57 1.07
C LEU A 308 1.96 4.18 2.50
N LEU A 309 1.16 3.14 2.76
CA LEU A 309 0.62 2.78 4.09
C LEU A 309 1.63 2.63 5.26
N PHE A 310 2.93 2.64 5.01
CA PHE A 310 3.95 2.58 6.04
C PHE A 310 4.44 3.97 6.44
N GLY A 311 3.58 4.66 7.21
CA GLY A 311 3.98 5.82 8.01
C GLY A 311 4.92 5.39 9.14
N VAL A 312 5.83 6.29 9.51
CA VAL A 312 6.80 6.10 10.60
C VAL A 312 6.04 5.95 11.92
N PHE A 313 6.13 4.79 12.56
CA PHE A 313 5.81 4.66 13.98
C PHE A 313 7.14 4.56 14.74
N ILE A 314 7.49 5.64 15.44
CA ILE A 314 8.58 5.58 16.42
C ILE A 314 7.97 5.03 17.70
N LEU A 315 8.23 3.76 18.01
CA LEU A 315 7.99 3.25 19.36
C LEU A 315 9.16 3.76 20.22
N VAL A 316 8.91 4.77 21.03
CA VAL A 316 9.88 5.29 22.00
C VAL A 316 9.68 4.53 23.30
N GLU A 317 10.62 3.64 23.62
CA GLU A 317 10.65 2.90 24.90
C GLU A 317 11.74 3.52 25.79
N GLY A 318 11.37 4.11 26.93
CA GLY A 318 12.33 4.68 27.88
C GLY A 318 13.19 5.84 27.34
N GLY A 319 12.65 6.69 26.47
CA GLY A 319 13.37 7.84 25.89
C GLY A 319 14.47 7.45 24.88
N THR A 320 14.66 6.15 24.62
CA THR A 320 15.63 5.62 23.64
C THR A 320 14.85 5.04 22.46
N VAL A 321 15.24 5.37 21.24
CA VAL A 321 14.62 4.78 20.02
C VAL A 321 15.14 3.34 19.88
N LYS A 322 14.47 2.37 20.53
CA LYS A 322 14.84 0.95 20.41
C LYS A 322 14.35 0.30 19.11
N GLY A 323 13.37 0.91 18.44
CA GLY A 323 12.85 0.44 17.15
C GLY A 323 12.97 1.51 16.08
N PHE A 324 14.05 1.48 15.30
CA PHE A 324 14.10 2.21 14.03
C PHE A 324 13.39 1.36 12.96
N VAL A 325 12.06 1.49 12.91
CA VAL A 325 11.27 0.94 11.80
C VAL A 325 11.46 1.86 10.60
N MET A 326 12.49 1.54 9.80
CA MET A 326 12.86 2.28 8.59
C MET A 326 11.85 1.99 7.48
N GLY A 327 10.71 2.69 7.50
CA GLY A 327 9.82 2.83 6.35
C GLY A 327 10.14 4.13 5.62
N VAL A 328 10.44 4.07 4.32
CA VAL A 328 10.76 5.22 3.45
C VAL A 328 9.55 6.17 3.36
N GLY A 329 9.34 7.01 4.37
CA GLY A 329 8.26 8.00 4.44
C GLY A 329 8.76 9.44 4.39
N ILE A 330 9.90 9.74 5.03
CA ILE A 330 10.45 11.09 5.10
C ILE A 330 11.00 11.53 3.74
N GLY A 331 11.72 10.65 3.03
CA GLY A 331 12.26 10.95 1.70
C GLY A 331 11.19 11.22 0.64
N THR A 332 10.02 10.59 0.77
CA THR A 332 8.91 10.75 -0.18
C THR A 332 8.12 12.02 0.11
N VAL A 333 7.85 12.37 1.38
CA VAL A 333 7.18 13.64 1.74
C VAL A 333 8.09 14.85 1.44
N LEU A 334 9.39 14.80 1.78
CA LEU A 334 10.35 15.84 1.39
C LEU A 334 10.55 15.90 -0.13
N GLY A 335 10.65 14.75 -0.81
CA GLY A 335 10.70 14.68 -2.27
C GLY A 335 9.43 15.22 -2.95
N MET A 336 8.26 15.09 -2.30
CA MET A 336 6.98 15.65 -2.78
C MET A 336 6.86 17.16 -2.54
N VAL A 337 7.33 17.67 -1.41
CA VAL A 337 7.37 19.13 -1.13
C VAL A 337 8.37 19.80 -2.07
N VAL A 338 9.57 19.24 -2.22
CA VAL A 338 10.59 19.75 -3.13
C VAL A 338 10.18 19.60 -4.60
N GLY A 339 9.58 18.46 -4.97
CA GLY A 339 9.07 18.23 -6.33
C GLY A 339 7.94 19.18 -6.72
N SER A 340 6.98 19.42 -5.83
CA SER A 340 5.88 20.37 -6.11
C SER A 340 6.35 21.83 -6.15
N LEU A 341 7.34 22.21 -5.33
CA LEU A 341 7.96 23.53 -5.35
C LEU A 341 8.83 23.75 -6.61
N LEU A 342 9.53 22.71 -7.09
CA LEU A 342 10.32 22.79 -8.32
C LEU A 342 9.47 22.78 -9.59
N GLU A 343 8.33 22.06 -9.59
CA GLU A 343 7.39 22.07 -10.72
C GLU A 343 6.61 23.39 -10.80
N SER A 344 6.31 24.04 -9.66
CA SER A 344 5.74 25.39 -9.60
C SER A 344 6.66 26.45 -10.21
N ARG A 345 7.98 26.36 -9.99
CA ARG A 345 8.95 27.31 -10.57
C ARG A 345 9.16 27.20 -12.08
N ARG A 346 8.79 26.09 -12.73
CA ARG A 346 8.86 25.95 -14.20
C ARG A 346 7.66 26.54 -14.93
N SER A 347 6.59 26.91 -14.21
CA SER A 347 5.36 27.45 -14.79
C SER A 347 5.43 28.94 -15.14
N THR A 348 6.53 29.63 -14.82
CA THR A 348 6.61 31.10 -14.92
C THR A 348 7.73 31.59 -15.84
N SER A 349 8.23 30.79 -16.78
CA SER A 349 9.09 31.37 -17.84
C SER A 349 8.21 32.11 -18.85
N PRO A 350 8.33 33.44 -18.99
CA PRO A 350 7.65 34.14 -20.06
C PRO A 350 8.27 33.68 -21.39
N THR A 351 7.42 33.20 -22.31
CA THR A 351 7.78 33.09 -23.72
C THR A 351 8.03 34.49 -24.25
N VAL A 352 9.28 34.78 -24.60
CA VAL A 352 9.68 35.92 -25.45
C VAL A 352 9.87 35.40 -26.86
#